data_AF-A0A2W4M417-F1
#
_entry.id   AF-A0A2W4M417-F1
#
_cell.length_a   1.000
_cell.length_b   1.000
_cell.length_c   1.000
_cell.angle_alpha   90.00
_cell.angle_beta   90.00
_cell.angle_gamma   90.00
#
_symmetry.space_group_name_H-M   'P 1'
#
loop_
_entity.id
_entity.type
_entity.pdbx_description
1 polymer ?
#
loop_
_entity_poly.entity_id
_entity_poly.type
_entity_poly.pdbx_seq_one_letter_code
_entity_poly.pdbx_strand_id
1 'polypeptide(L)'
;MQKLASTKVHFALAALLALFAAACDEGGSDDGDTMGTGGTGGGGGGGNVSVPNGVVIADFEMESDMPGVHTGYVKDDAKGWEIAWYTYTDGTAGATITPMEKGTFTAVQDARDGMMTWVGQMTGSGFATWGAGMGLNMKIPPQGSTEPPGNVDLSAFKGIAFYLKANVPVRVKVQDAQTTPPDGGGTCDMVNGQCHDNFGLQLPATDGAWTYHVVRWEDMKQEGWGQKFPAVQTTNVLAFQWQVKQGTTFDVAVDDVRLITD
;
A
#
# COMPACT_ATOMS: atom_id res chain seq x y z
N MET A 1 -38.92 29.26 15.46
CA MET A 1 -39.34 28.29 14.43
C MET A 1 -38.44 28.55 13.22
N GLN A 2 -37.63 27.68 12.65
CA GLN A 2 -37.36 26.25 12.73
C GLN A 2 -35.84 26.08 12.52
N LYS A 3 -35.16 25.27 13.34
CA LYS A 3 -33.83 24.74 13.00
C LYS A 3 -34.04 23.69 11.92
N LEU A 4 -33.53 23.92 10.72
CA LEU A 4 -33.45 22.90 9.68
C LEU A 4 -32.40 21.88 10.12
N ALA A 5 -32.88 20.73 10.60
CA ALA A 5 -32.07 19.54 10.77
C ALA A 5 -31.59 19.11 9.38
N SER A 6 -30.29 19.21 9.14
CA SER A 6 -29.64 18.60 7.99
C SER A 6 -29.70 17.09 8.19
N THR A 7 -30.64 16.46 7.50
CA THR A 7 -30.78 15.01 7.42
C THR A 7 -29.52 14.46 6.76
N LYS A 8 -28.64 13.86 7.56
CA LYS A 8 -27.48 13.11 7.07
C LYS A 8 -27.99 11.95 6.23
N VAL A 9 -27.92 12.08 4.91
CA VAL A 9 -28.23 11.01 3.99
C VAL A 9 -27.11 9.98 4.08
N HIS A 10 -27.44 8.80 4.60
CA HIS A 10 -26.52 7.66 4.65
C HIS A 10 -26.45 7.03 3.26
N PHE A 11 -25.29 7.12 2.61
CA PHE A 11 -25.00 6.37 1.39
C PHE A 11 -23.74 5.54 1.60
N ALA A 12 -23.90 4.24 1.40
CA ALA A 12 -22.86 3.23 1.42
C ALA A 12 -21.74 3.60 0.45
N LEU A 13 -20.52 3.65 0.97
CA LEU A 13 -19.29 3.85 0.20
C LEU A 13 -18.96 2.51 -0.48
N ALA A 14 -19.48 2.29 -1.68
CA ALA A 14 -19.17 1.10 -2.47
C ALA A 14 -19.14 1.42 -3.97
N ALA A 15 -18.15 0.83 -4.62
CA ALA A 15 -17.97 0.68 -6.06
C ALA A 15 -17.70 1.96 -6.88
N LEU A 16 -16.41 2.23 -7.11
CA LEU A 16 -15.83 2.22 -8.46
C LEU A 16 -14.31 2.41 -8.38
N LEU A 17 -13.54 1.35 -8.58
CA LEU A 17 -12.31 1.32 -9.37
C LEU A 17 -11.70 -0.10 -9.23
N ALA A 18 -11.86 -0.93 -10.25
CA ALA A 18 -10.86 -1.96 -10.58
C ALA A 18 -11.11 -2.46 -12.01
N LEU A 19 -10.27 -1.98 -12.91
CA LEU A 19 -9.67 -2.78 -13.97
C LEU A 19 -8.17 -2.45 -13.81
N PHE A 20 -7.19 -3.36 -13.85
CA PHE A 20 -6.89 -4.35 -14.87
C PHE A 20 -5.97 -5.45 -14.32
N ALA A 21 -6.16 -6.69 -14.78
CA ALA A 21 -5.24 -7.80 -14.59
C ALA A 21 -4.23 -7.85 -15.76
N ALA A 22 -2.94 -7.87 -15.46
CA ALA A 22 -1.85 -7.99 -16.42
C ALA A 22 -1.63 -9.45 -16.87
N ALA A 23 -1.29 -9.64 -18.15
CA ALA A 23 -0.76 -10.88 -18.72
C ALA A 23 0.78 -10.78 -18.86
N CYS A 24 1.46 -11.86 -18.47
CA CYS A 24 2.90 -11.97 -18.25
C CYS A 24 3.68 -12.34 -19.54
N ASP A 25 4.97 -11.98 -19.62
CA ASP A 25 5.97 -12.74 -20.40
C ASP A 25 7.41 -12.57 -19.86
N GLU A 26 8.28 -13.55 -20.12
CA GLU A 26 9.40 -14.07 -19.32
C GLU A 26 10.82 -13.46 -19.50
N GLY A 27 11.69 -13.72 -18.50
CA GLY A 27 13.16 -13.87 -18.63
C GLY A 27 13.99 -12.80 -17.90
N GLY A 28 15.07 -13.03 -17.14
CA GLY A 28 15.87 -14.21 -16.78
C GLY A 28 17.31 -13.75 -16.42
N SER A 29 17.90 -14.27 -15.32
CA SER A 29 19.36 -14.53 -15.05
C SER A 29 20.35 -13.32 -15.08
N ASP A 30 21.46 -13.18 -14.35
CA ASP A 30 22.15 -13.82 -13.20
C ASP A 30 23.33 -12.89 -12.76
N ASP A 31 24.02 -13.29 -11.67
CA ASP A 31 25.40 -12.97 -11.23
C ASP A 31 25.64 -11.60 -10.53
N GLY A 32 26.10 -11.52 -9.27
CA GLY A 32 27.38 -11.99 -8.70
C GLY A 32 28.28 -10.74 -8.49
N ASP A 33 29.04 -10.47 -7.41
CA ASP A 33 29.55 -11.24 -6.28
C ASP A 33 30.27 -10.26 -5.29
N THR A 34 30.54 -10.72 -4.05
CA THR A 34 31.62 -10.30 -3.08
C THR A 34 31.67 -8.88 -2.47
N MET A 35 31.44 -8.71 -1.15
CA MET A 35 32.32 -8.89 0.05
C MET A 35 33.07 -7.62 0.51
N GLY A 36 32.73 -7.14 1.71
CA GLY A 36 33.46 -6.10 2.43
C GLY A 36 33.18 -6.16 3.93
N THR A 37 34.19 -6.58 4.69
CA THR A 37 34.18 -6.89 6.13
C THR A 37 34.28 -5.68 7.05
N GLY A 38 33.64 -5.78 8.23
CA GLY A 38 34.24 -5.35 9.50
C GLY A 38 33.48 -4.31 10.33
N GLY A 39 33.14 -4.67 11.58
CA GLY A 39 32.79 -3.70 12.62
C GLY A 39 31.88 -4.23 13.73
N THR A 40 32.47 -4.85 14.76
CA THR A 40 31.82 -5.33 15.99
C THR A 40 31.55 -4.23 17.02
N GLY A 41 30.42 -4.33 17.73
CA GLY A 41 30.12 -3.70 19.03
C GLY A 41 28.68 -3.17 19.05
N GLY A 42 27.77 -3.48 19.97
CA GLY A 42 27.82 -4.13 21.28
C GLY A 42 26.74 -3.49 22.14
N GLY A 43 25.99 -4.28 22.92
CA GLY A 43 25.20 -3.79 24.06
C GLY A 43 23.70 -3.64 23.81
N GLY A 44 22.93 -4.53 24.43
CA GLY A 44 21.47 -4.46 24.46
C GLY A 44 20.93 -3.38 25.40
N GLY A 45 19.63 -3.14 25.27
CA GLY A 45 18.85 -2.30 26.19
C GLY A 45 17.48 -2.02 25.61
N GLY A 46 16.48 -2.79 26.04
CA GLY A 46 15.08 -2.41 25.86
C GLY A 46 14.86 -1.05 26.52
N GLY A 47 14.49 -0.08 25.70
CA GLY A 47 14.24 1.30 26.10
C GLY A 47 13.45 1.98 25.00
N ASN A 48 12.30 2.54 25.39
CA ASN A 48 11.33 3.25 24.55
C ASN A 48 11.96 3.91 23.32
N VAL A 49 11.59 3.43 22.14
CA VAL A 49 11.99 4.04 20.87
C VAL A 49 11.28 5.38 20.73
N SER A 50 12.05 6.47 20.75
CA SER A 50 11.58 7.77 20.36
C SER A 50 11.25 7.75 18.86
N VAL A 51 10.05 8.20 18.47
CA VAL A 51 9.66 8.38 17.06
C VAL A 51 9.58 9.88 16.76
N PRO A 52 10.61 10.51 16.14
CA PRO A 52 10.49 11.86 15.60
C PRO A 52 10.31 11.88 14.08
N ASN A 53 9.29 12.64 13.66
CA ASN A 53 8.97 13.11 12.31
C ASN A 53 8.99 12.10 11.15
N GLY A 54 7.93 11.30 11.17
CA GLY A 54 7.25 10.84 9.98
C GLY A 54 5.75 11.14 10.06
N VAL A 55 5.15 11.61 8.96
CA VAL A 55 3.71 11.92 8.91
C VAL A 55 2.97 10.59 8.89
N VAL A 56 2.17 10.30 9.92
CA VAL A 56 1.22 9.18 9.88
C VAL A 56 0.19 9.51 8.79
N ILE A 57 0.10 8.63 7.80
CA ILE A 57 -0.84 8.77 6.67
C ILE A 57 -1.99 7.78 6.77
N ALA A 58 -1.80 6.65 7.47
CA ALA A 58 -2.85 5.69 7.74
C ALA A 58 -2.53 4.86 8.98
N ASP A 59 -3.37 4.96 10.00
CA ASP A 59 -3.29 4.19 11.25
C ASP A 59 -4.62 3.48 11.58
N PHE A 60 -5.71 3.80 10.87
CA PHE A 60 -7.06 3.30 11.13
C PHE A 60 -7.64 3.69 12.50
N GLU A 61 -6.93 4.36 13.42
CA GLU A 61 -7.53 4.88 14.66
C GLU A 61 -8.17 6.27 14.51
N MET A 62 -7.74 7.05 13.51
CA MET A 62 -8.23 8.42 13.32
C MET A 62 -8.97 8.59 11.99
N GLU A 63 -10.25 8.17 11.94
CA GLU A 63 -11.13 8.55 10.83
C GLU A 63 -11.79 9.90 11.10
N SER A 64 -11.43 10.91 10.32
CA SER A 64 -11.96 12.27 10.47
C SER A 64 -13.45 12.38 10.12
N ASP A 65 -13.93 11.53 9.21
CA ASP A 65 -15.20 11.76 8.52
C ASP A 65 -16.28 10.74 8.92
N MET A 66 -15.91 9.59 9.50
CA MET A 66 -16.84 8.53 9.96
C MET A 66 -16.50 8.00 11.36
N PRO A 67 -16.87 8.73 12.44
CA PRO A 67 -16.60 8.27 13.80
C PRO A 67 -17.18 6.87 14.07
N GLY A 68 -16.33 5.91 14.42
CA GLY A 68 -16.71 4.54 14.78
C GLY A 68 -16.84 3.55 13.62
N VAL A 69 -16.56 3.97 12.39
CA VAL A 69 -16.32 3.07 11.26
C VAL A 69 -14.84 3.20 10.91
N HIS A 70 -14.16 2.07 10.72
CA HIS A 70 -12.74 2.02 10.39
C HIS A 70 -12.60 1.50 8.95
N THR A 71 -12.91 2.36 7.98
CA THR A 71 -12.89 2.06 6.54
C THR A 71 -11.53 2.22 5.86
N GLY A 72 -10.53 2.76 6.57
CA GLY A 72 -9.28 3.22 5.97
C GLY A 72 -9.46 4.53 5.18
N TYR A 73 -10.57 5.23 5.34
CA TYR A 73 -10.75 6.52 4.69
C TYR A 73 -10.19 7.63 5.59
N VAL A 74 -9.22 8.38 5.07
CA VAL A 74 -8.59 9.49 5.79
C VAL A 74 -8.49 10.69 4.86
N LYS A 75 -9.02 11.84 5.29
CA LYS A 75 -8.95 13.08 4.52
C LYS A 75 -8.16 14.14 5.30
N ASP A 76 -7.14 14.72 4.67
CA ASP A 76 -6.40 15.86 5.20
C ASP A 76 -6.35 16.98 4.16
N ASP A 77 -7.33 17.89 4.25
CA ASP A 77 -7.46 19.04 3.35
C ASP A 77 -6.23 19.98 3.41
N ALA A 78 -5.52 20.04 4.53
CA ALA A 78 -4.34 20.90 4.68
C ALA A 78 -3.11 20.31 3.97
N LYS A 79 -2.98 18.98 3.96
CA LYS A 79 -1.92 18.28 3.21
C LYS A 79 -2.30 17.98 1.76
N GLY A 80 -3.59 18.08 1.42
CA GLY A 80 -4.11 17.92 0.07
C GLY A 80 -4.29 16.46 -0.36
N TRP A 81 -4.36 15.54 0.61
CA TRP A 81 -4.45 14.09 0.38
C TRP A 81 -5.79 13.56 0.87
N GLU A 82 -6.31 12.60 0.14
CA GLU A 82 -7.57 11.92 0.43
C GLU A 82 -7.33 10.44 0.18
N ILE A 83 -7.14 9.72 1.28
CA ILE A 83 -6.66 8.35 1.30
C ILE A 83 -7.85 7.41 1.37
N ALA A 84 -7.82 6.39 0.52
CA ALA A 84 -8.73 5.25 0.62
C ALA A 84 -7.96 3.96 0.44
N TRP A 85 -8.22 3.01 1.34
CA TRP A 85 -7.71 1.65 1.22
C TRP A 85 -8.56 0.82 0.26
N TYR A 86 -7.91 -0.13 -0.40
CA TYR A 86 -8.52 -1.03 -1.36
C TYR A 86 -7.81 -2.37 -1.37
N THR A 87 -8.51 -3.39 -1.85
CA THR A 87 -7.92 -4.66 -2.28
C THR A 87 -7.97 -4.78 -3.80
N TYR A 88 -7.00 -5.49 -4.37
CA TYR A 88 -6.88 -5.70 -5.82
C TYR A 88 -6.44 -7.14 -6.10
N THR A 89 -6.89 -7.70 -7.22
CA THR A 89 -6.61 -9.10 -7.57
C THR A 89 -6.16 -9.29 -9.01
N ASP A 90 -5.56 -10.45 -9.27
CA ASP A 90 -5.16 -10.86 -10.61
C ASP A 90 -6.29 -11.43 -11.48
N GLY A 91 -7.53 -11.39 -10.99
CA GLY A 91 -8.73 -11.84 -11.71
C GLY A 91 -8.87 -13.36 -11.82
N THR A 92 -8.06 -14.16 -11.11
CA THR A 92 -8.17 -15.63 -11.12
C THR A 92 -9.58 -16.08 -10.71
N ALA A 93 -10.25 -16.83 -11.59
CA ALA A 93 -11.59 -17.33 -11.34
C ALA A 93 -11.62 -18.28 -10.12
N GLY A 94 -12.50 -17.98 -9.16
CA GLY A 94 -12.66 -18.78 -7.93
C GLY A 94 -11.67 -18.45 -6.81
N ALA A 95 -10.70 -17.57 -7.05
CA ALA A 95 -9.87 -17.02 -5.98
C ALA A 95 -10.68 -16.11 -5.06
N THR A 96 -10.23 -15.97 -3.81
CA THR A 96 -10.91 -15.18 -2.79
C THR A 96 -9.96 -14.16 -2.16
N ILE A 97 -10.49 -12.97 -1.89
CA ILE A 97 -9.84 -11.94 -1.07
C ILE A 97 -10.88 -11.29 -0.14
N THR A 98 -10.46 -10.98 1.07
CA THR A 98 -11.22 -10.20 2.06
C THR A 98 -10.30 -9.10 2.61
N PRO A 99 -10.70 -7.82 2.61
CA PRO A 99 -11.94 -7.26 2.05
C PRO A 99 -12.12 -7.54 0.56
N MET A 100 -13.37 -7.63 0.11
CA MET A 100 -13.69 -7.89 -1.29
C MET A 100 -13.21 -6.73 -2.16
N GLU A 101 -12.56 -7.05 -3.28
CA GLU A 101 -12.16 -6.05 -4.29
C GLU A 101 -13.37 -5.24 -4.76
N LYS A 102 -13.19 -3.91 -4.91
CA LYS A 102 -14.26 -2.90 -5.16
C LYS A 102 -15.31 -2.77 -4.04
N GLY A 103 -15.20 -3.57 -2.99
CA GLY A 103 -16.00 -3.44 -1.79
C GLY A 103 -15.49 -2.34 -0.86
N THR A 104 -16.21 -2.12 0.23
CA THR A 104 -15.73 -1.29 1.33
C THR A 104 -14.55 -2.00 2.00
N PHE A 105 -13.40 -1.33 2.10
CA PHE A 105 -12.31 -1.79 2.95
C PHE A 105 -12.74 -1.58 4.40
N THR A 106 -12.51 -2.57 5.28
CA THR A 106 -12.88 -2.46 6.69
C THR A 106 -11.74 -3.02 7.52
N ALA A 107 -11.24 -2.20 8.43
CA ALA A 107 -10.22 -2.58 9.39
C ALA A 107 -10.76 -3.65 10.33
N VAL A 108 -9.85 -4.44 10.86
CA VAL A 108 -10.12 -5.45 11.89
C VAL A 108 -9.37 -5.10 13.15
N GLN A 109 -9.75 -5.70 14.28
CA GLN A 109 -8.95 -5.60 15.48
C GLN A 109 -7.87 -6.67 15.52
N ASP A 110 -6.65 -6.28 15.88
CA ASP A 110 -5.57 -7.19 16.20
C ASP A 110 -4.75 -6.66 17.38
N ALA A 111 -4.05 -7.54 18.08
CA ALA A 111 -3.18 -7.19 19.18
C ALA A 111 -1.78 -6.87 18.66
N ARG A 112 -1.40 -5.59 18.70
CA ARG A 112 -0.04 -5.11 18.44
C ARG A 112 0.53 -4.57 19.75
N ASP A 113 1.74 -5.00 20.10
CA ASP A 113 2.42 -4.63 21.35
C ASP A 113 1.57 -4.87 22.62
N GLY A 114 0.70 -5.89 22.59
CA GLY A 114 -0.18 -6.24 23.70
C GLY A 114 -1.43 -5.36 23.84
N MET A 115 -1.69 -4.43 22.92
CA MET A 115 -2.90 -3.62 22.88
C MET A 115 -3.73 -3.92 21.63
N MET A 116 -5.05 -3.95 21.78
CA MET A 116 -5.96 -4.07 20.65
C MET A 116 -5.99 -2.74 19.88
N THR A 117 -5.69 -2.80 18.59
CA THR A 117 -5.66 -1.68 17.64
C THR A 117 -6.48 -2.05 16.39
N TRP A 118 -6.85 -1.06 15.59
CA TRP A 118 -7.48 -1.26 14.29
C TRP A 118 -6.40 -1.35 13.22
N VAL A 119 -6.46 -2.37 12.37
CA VAL A 119 -5.43 -2.63 11.37
C VAL A 119 -6.04 -2.90 10.01
N GLY A 120 -5.31 -2.55 8.96
CA GLY A 120 -5.66 -2.94 7.60
C GLY A 120 -5.23 -4.37 7.38
N GLN A 121 -6.19 -5.29 7.25
CA GLN A 121 -5.90 -6.70 7.00
C GLN A 121 -6.45 -7.11 5.63
N MET A 122 -5.68 -7.95 4.93
CA MET A 122 -6.19 -8.76 3.83
C MET A 122 -5.96 -10.25 4.08
N THR A 123 -6.95 -11.06 3.76
CA THR A 123 -6.84 -12.52 3.73
C THR A 123 -7.33 -13.06 2.40
N GLY A 124 -6.77 -14.17 1.94
CA GLY A 124 -7.17 -14.73 0.66
C GLY A 124 -6.40 -15.96 0.23
N SER A 125 -6.82 -16.54 -0.90
CA SER A 125 -6.20 -17.73 -1.49
C SER A 125 -6.65 -17.95 -2.94
N GLY A 126 -5.93 -18.81 -3.65
CA GLY A 126 -6.36 -19.34 -4.95
C GLY A 126 -5.94 -18.53 -6.17
N PHE A 127 -5.17 -17.45 -6.01
CA PHE A 127 -4.63 -16.67 -7.12
C PHE A 127 -3.55 -17.45 -7.88
N ALA A 128 -3.51 -17.31 -9.21
CA ALA A 128 -2.72 -18.15 -10.10
C ALA A 128 -1.81 -17.39 -11.08
N THR A 129 -1.96 -16.08 -11.27
CA THR A 129 -1.24 -15.34 -12.33
C THR A 129 -0.13 -14.46 -11.78
N TRP A 130 -0.43 -13.40 -11.01
CA TRP A 130 0.57 -12.57 -10.33
C TRP A 130 0.26 -12.36 -8.85
N GLY A 131 -0.93 -12.75 -8.38
CA GLY A 131 -1.32 -12.75 -6.98
C GLY A 131 -2.42 -11.73 -6.64
N ALA A 132 -2.30 -11.13 -5.47
CA ALA A 132 -3.29 -10.17 -4.97
C ALA A 132 -2.63 -9.21 -3.99
N GLY A 133 -3.34 -8.17 -3.59
CA GLY A 133 -2.83 -7.24 -2.59
C GLY A 133 -3.89 -6.33 -2.01
N MET A 134 -3.41 -5.50 -1.08
CA MET A 134 -4.09 -4.32 -0.59
C MET A 134 -3.21 -3.10 -0.78
N GLY A 135 -3.81 -1.93 -0.80
CA GLY A 135 -3.08 -0.67 -0.93
C GLY A 135 -3.89 0.50 -0.45
N LEU A 136 -3.25 1.66 -0.46
CA LEU A 136 -3.87 2.94 -0.17
C LEU A 136 -3.51 3.93 -1.28
N ASN A 137 -4.52 4.60 -1.82
CA ASN A 137 -4.31 5.72 -2.75
C ASN A 137 -4.00 6.97 -1.92
N MET A 138 -3.09 7.82 -2.40
CA MET A 138 -2.72 9.06 -1.72
C MET A 138 -3.74 10.18 -1.97
N LYS A 139 -4.44 10.12 -3.11
CA LYS A 139 -5.46 11.10 -3.48
C LYS A 139 -6.52 10.44 -4.34
N ILE A 140 -7.72 10.25 -3.80
CA ILE A 140 -8.84 9.74 -4.58
C ILE A 140 -9.55 10.87 -5.35
N PRO A 141 -10.19 10.55 -6.48
CA PRO A 141 -11.02 11.51 -7.19
C PRO A 141 -12.31 11.81 -6.39
N PRO A 142 -12.98 12.95 -6.64
CA PRO A 142 -14.25 13.25 -6.01
C PRO A 142 -15.29 12.15 -6.23
N GLN A 143 -16.19 11.96 -5.26
CA GLN A 143 -17.25 10.96 -5.36
C GLN A 143 -18.06 11.11 -6.66
N GLY A 144 -18.22 10.01 -7.41
CA GLY A 144 -18.95 9.99 -8.68
C GLY A 144 -18.13 10.44 -9.89
N SER A 145 -16.85 10.77 -9.68
CA SER A 145 -15.90 11.04 -10.75
C SER A 145 -15.44 9.76 -11.44
N THR A 146 -15.15 9.86 -12.73
CA THR A 146 -14.46 8.81 -13.53
C THR A 146 -12.97 9.09 -13.67
N GLU A 147 -12.48 10.18 -13.08
CA GLU A 147 -11.06 10.51 -13.07
C GLU A 147 -10.26 9.46 -12.26
N PRO A 148 -9.02 9.16 -12.64
CA PRO A 148 -8.15 8.31 -11.84
C PRO A 148 -7.74 8.99 -10.52
N PRO A 149 -7.15 8.22 -9.58
CA PRO A 149 -6.45 8.78 -8.42
C PRO A 149 -5.43 9.84 -8.83
N GLY A 150 -5.34 10.89 -8.02
CA GLY A 150 -4.38 11.97 -8.23
C GLY A 150 -3.00 11.63 -7.68
N ASN A 151 -2.02 12.42 -8.10
CA ASN A 151 -0.62 12.32 -7.68
C ASN A 151 -0.35 13.25 -6.49
N VAL A 152 0.67 12.88 -5.73
CA VAL A 152 1.17 13.62 -4.57
C VAL A 152 2.69 13.79 -4.68
N ASP A 153 3.18 14.98 -4.33
CA ASP A 153 4.61 15.25 -4.17
C ASP A 153 5.10 14.81 -2.78
N LEU A 154 5.89 13.74 -2.77
CA LEU A 154 6.55 13.17 -1.61
C LEU A 154 8.07 13.35 -1.64
N SER A 155 8.60 14.27 -2.46
CA SER A 155 10.04 14.51 -2.62
C SER A 155 10.77 14.96 -1.35
N ALA A 156 10.03 15.47 -0.36
CA ALA A 156 10.57 15.80 0.97
C ALA A 156 10.82 14.56 1.86
N PHE A 157 10.33 13.39 1.48
CA PHE A 157 10.44 12.14 2.23
C PHE A 157 11.42 11.17 1.58
N LYS A 158 11.96 10.25 2.38
CA LYS A 158 12.93 9.23 1.94
C LYS A 158 12.34 7.83 1.79
N GLY A 159 11.09 7.63 2.20
CA GLY A 159 10.47 6.31 2.18
C GLY A 159 9.16 6.26 2.96
N ILE A 160 8.74 5.04 3.26
CA ILE A 160 7.68 4.74 4.20
C ILE A 160 8.18 3.85 5.34
N ALA A 161 7.51 3.94 6.48
CA ALA A 161 7.64 2.96 7.54
C ALA A 161 6.25 2.55 8.03
N PHE A 162 6.12 1.31 8.49
CA PHE A 162 4.85 0.71 8.90
C PHE A 162 5.11 -0.55 9.74
N TYR A 163 4.09 -0.98 10.47
CA TYR A 163 4.06 -2.31 11.05
C TYR A 163 3.46 -3.30 10.06
N LEU A 164 4.06 -4.50 9.98
CA LEU A 164 3.60 -5.61 9.16
C LEU A 164 3.46 -6.86 10.03
N LYS A 165 2.38 -7.59 9.82
CA LYS A 165 2.23 -8.98 10.26
C LYS A 165 1.80 -9.80 9.05
N ALA A 166 2.57 -10.79 8.66
CA ALA A 166 2.31 -11.57 7.46
C ALA A 166 2.74 -13.04 7.63
N ASN A 167 1.90 -13.97 7.19
CA ASN A 167 2.23 -15.40 7.14
C ASN A 167 2.96 -15.82 5.84
N VAL A 168 3.15 -14.88 4.90
CA VAL A 168 3.82 -15.07 3.62
C VAL A 168 4.71 -13.86 3.30
N PRO A 169 5.71 -13.99 2.42
CA PRO A 169 6.47 -12.84 1.93
C PRO A 169 5.56 -11.81 1.25
N VAL A 170 5.82 -10.52 1.50
CA VAL A 170 5.03 -9.40 0.96
C VAL A 170 5.95 -8.46 0.17
N ARG A 171 5.58 -8.16 -1.08
CA ARG A 171 6.24 -7.14 -1.88
C ARG A 171 5.55 -5.80 -1.64
N VAL A 172 6.29 -4.86 -1.04
CA VAL A 172 5.81 -3.51 -0.80
C VAL A 172 6.20 -2.64 -1.97
N LYS A 173 5.23 -1.98 -2.58
CA LYS A 173 5.39 -1.21 -3.82
C LYS A 173 4.95 0.23 -3.62
N VAL A 174 5.57 1.11 -4.40
CA VAL A 174 5.08 2.47 -4.64
C VAL A 174 4.60 2.57 -6.08
N GLN A 175 3.36 3.00 -6.26
CA GLN A 175 2.86 3.36 -7.58
C GLN A 175 3.19 4.84 -7.82
N ASP A 176 3.98 5.10 -8.86
CA ASP A 176 4.31 6.45 -9.31
C ASP A 176 3.80 6.68 -10.74
N ALA A 177 3.80 7.93 -11.19
CA ALA A 177 3.19 8.27 -12.48
C ALA A 177 3.93 7.64 -13.66
N GLN A 178 5.24 7.43 -13.58
CA GLN A 178 6.02 6.86 -14.68
C GLN A 178 5.81 5.34 -14.87
N THR A 179 5.39 4.61 -13.83
CA THR A 179 5.08 3.17 -13.92
C THR A 179 3.59 2.85 -14.02
N THR A 180 2.72 3.84 -13.79
CA THR A 180 1.26 3.69 -13.81
C THR A 180 0.67 4.17 -15.14
N PRO A 181 -0.31 3.46 -15.73
CA PRO A 181 -0.98 3.93 -16.95
C PRO A 181 -1.91 5.14 -16.72
N PRO A 182 -2.33 5.85 -17.79
CA PRO A 182 -3.18 7.04 -17.67
C PRO A 182 -4.51 6.83 -16.96
N ASP A 183 -5.15 5.67 -17.15
CA ASP A 183 -6.38 5.29 -16.46
C ASP A 183 -6.18 4.96 -14.96
N GLY A 184 -4.94 4.75 -14.54
CA GLY A 184 -4.53 4.70 -13.15
C GLY A 184 -3.97 6.03 -12.61
N GLY A 185 -3.93 7.10 -13.41
CA GLY A 185 -3.46 8.43 -13.02
C GLY A 185 -1.99 8.72 -13.36
N GLY A 186 -1.33 7.81 -14.07
CA GLY A 186 0.06 7.97 -14.49
C GLY A 186 0.23 8.38 -15.95
N THR A 187 1.39 8.04 -16.48
CA THR A 187 1.89 8.46 -17.80
C THR A 187 2.50 7.31 -18.60
N CYS A 188 2.55 6.11 -18.02
CA CYS A 188 3.09 4.93 -18.68
C CYS A 188 2.19 4.51 -19.84
N ASP A 189 2.77 4.33 -21.03
CA ASP A 189 2.02 3.89 -22.19
C ASP A 189 1.77 2.37 -22.13
N MET A 190 0.51 1.95 -22.02
CA MET A 190 0.14 0.53 -22.00
C MET A 190 0.52 -0.22 -23.28
N VAL A 191 0.65 0.47 -24.43
CA VAL A 191 0.97 -0.16 -25.71
C VAL A 191 2.46 -0.48 -25.82
N ASN A 192 3.32 0.43 -25.34
CA ASN A 192 4.76 0.37 -25.59
C ASN A 192 5.61 0.22 -24.30
N GLY A 193 5.06 0.57 -23.15
CA GLY A 193 5.78 0.72 -21.88
C GLY A 193 5.60 -0.42 -20.89
N GLN A 194 4.73 -1.40 -21.14
CA GLN A 194 4.48 -2.53 -20.24
C GLN A 194 4.37 -2.07 -18.76
N CYS A 195 3.31 -1.30 -18.49
CA CYS A 195 3.12 -0.63 -17.20
C CYS A 195 2.90 -1.59 -16.03
N HIS A 196 2.89 -1.04 -14.82
CA HIS A 196 2.72 -1.74 -13.54
C HIS A 196 3.94 -2.51 -13.01
N ASP A 197 5.09 -2.41 -13.68
CA ASP A 197 6.38 -2.77 -13.10
C ASP A 197 6.80 -1.71 -12.07
N ASN A 198 6.04 -1.63 -10.98
CA ASN A 198 6.20 -0.62 -9.95
C ASN A 198 7.46 -0.90 -9.13
N PHE A 199 8.11 0.16 -8.67
CA PHE A 199 9.21 0.07 -7.71
C PHE A 199 8.72 -0.59 -6.42
N GLY A 200 9.48 -1.55 -5.92
CA GLY A 200 9.16 -2.19 -4.65
C GLY A 200 10.30 -2.98 -4.02
N LEU A 201 10.07 -3.37 -2.78
CA LEU A 201 10.97 -4.18 -1.96
C LEU A 201 10.25 -5.45 -1.49
N GLN A 202 10.90 -6.60 -1.61
CA GLN A 202 10.38 -7.85 -1.07
C GLN A 202 10.73 -7.94 0.41
N LEU A 203 9.70 -8.04 1.25
CA LEU A 203 9.83 -8.33 2.67
C LEU A 203 9.58 -9.82 2.92
N PRO A 204 10.30 -10.44 3.88
CA PRO A 204 10.01 -11.81 4.30
C PRO A 204 8.65 -11.87 5.02
N ALA A 205 8.14 -13.08 5.22
CA ALA A 205 7.06 -13.30 6.19
C ALA A 205 7.54 -12.90 7.59
N THR A 206 6.62 -12.53 8.47
CA THR A 206 6.93 -12.13 9.84
C THR A 206 6.58 -13.21 10.86
N ASP A 207 6.31 -14.43 10.38
CA ASP A 207 5.89 -15.59 11.18
C ASP A 207 4.69 -15.30 12.10
N GLY A 208 3.79 -14.40 11.65
CA GLY A 208 2.59 -14.00 12.39
C GLY A 208 2.83 -13.00 13.53
N ALA A 209 4.04 -12.46 13.67
CA ALA A 209 4.36 -11.40 14.62
C ALA A 209 4.36 -10.01 13.95
N TRP A 210 3.98 -8.98 14.71
CA TRP A 210 4.12 -7.60 14.27
C TRP A 210 5.59 -7.19 14.22
N THR A 211 6.03 -6.73 13.05
CA THR A 211 7.39 -6.26 12.81
C THR A 211 7.35 -4.87 12.21
N TYR A 212 8.18 -3.96 12.72
CA TYR A 212 8.32 -2.62 12.15
C TYR A 212 9.29 -2.64 10.98
N HIS A 213 8.85 -2.12 9.83
CA HIS A 213 9.64 -2.04 8.61
C HIS A 213 9.86 -0.59 8.21
N VAL A 214 11.08 -0.31 7.74
CA VAL A 214 11.46 0.93 7.09
C VAL A 214 11.84 0.57 5.65
N VAL A 215 11.16 1.18 4.69
CA VAL A 215 11.39 0.95 3.26
C VAL A 215 11.74 2.29 2.61
N ARG A 216 13.01 2.46 2.23
CA ARG A 216 13.50 3.68 1.61
C ARG A 216 13.29 3.62 0.10
N TRP A 217 13.14 4.78 -0.54
CA TRP A 217 13.00 4.85 -2.01
C TRP A 217 14.19 4.23 -2.73
N GLU A 218 15.40 4.40 -2.17
CA GLU A 218 16.65 3.86 -2.72
C GLU A 218 16.76 2.33 -2.65
N ASP A 219 16.01 1.68 -1.76
CA ASP A 219 15.95 0.23 -1.63
C ASP A 219 14.96 -0.40 -2.63
N MET A 220 14.05 0.41 -3.17
CA MET A 220 13.00 -0.08 -4.07
C MET A 220 13.52 -0.23 -5.50
N LYS A 221 13.18 -1.34 -6.14
CA LYS A 221 13.53 -1.63 -7.53
C LYS A 221 12.35 -2.20 -8.30
N GLN A 222 12.31 -1.95 -9.60
CA GLN A 222 11.41 -2.64 -10.52
C GLN A 222 11.79 -4.13 -10.63
N GLU A 223 10.83 -4.99 -10.97
CA GLU A 223 11.05 -6.41 -11.25
C GLU A 223 11.70 -6.64 -12.63
N GLY A 224 11.61 -5.66 -13.53
CA GLY A 224 12.39 -5.60 -14.76
C GLY A 224 11.68 -6.12 -16.01
N TRP A 225 10.38 -6.38 -15.93
CA TRP A 225 9.54 -6.82 -17.04
C TRP A 225 8.82 -5.67 -17.76
N GLY A 226 8.83 -4.46 -17.19
CA GLY A 226 8.23 -3.27 -17.79
C GLY A 226 9.26 -2.23 -18.26
N GLN A 227 8.77 -1.05 -18.67
CA GLN A 227 9.63 0.11 -18.96
C GLN A 227 10.49 0.45 -17.74
N LYS A 228 11.79 0.57 -17.97
CA LYS A 228 12.78 0.76 -16.91
C LYS A 228 12.99 2.23 -16.58
N PHE A 229 12.98 2.52 -15.28
CA PHE A 229 13.25 3.82 -14.70
C PHE A 229 14.35 3.69 -13.63
N PRO A 230 15.16 4.73 -13.41
CA PRO A 230 16.30 4.64 -12.51
C PRO A 230 15.91 4.66 -11.01
N ALA A 231 14.79 5.30 -10.68
CA ALA A 231 14.31 5.47 -9.30
C ALA A 231 12.84 5.86 -9.29
N VAL A 232 12.19 5.73 -8.12
CA VAL A 232 10.83 6.21 -7.85
C VAL A 232 10.71 7.70 -8.20
N GLN A 233 9.65 8.06 -8.92
CA GLN A 233 9.29 9.46 -9.20
C GLN A 233 8.55 10.06 -8.00
N THR A 234 9.32 10.44 -6.97
CA THR A 234 8.77 10.92 -5.68
C THR A 234 7.90 12.17 -5.78
N THR A 235 8.01 12.95 -6.86
CA THR A 235 7.16 14.13 -7.11
C THR A 235 5.75 13.78 -7.59
N ASN A 236 5.51 12.52 -7.98
CA ASN A 236 4.24 12.06 -8.54
C ASN A 236 3.89 10.65 -8.04
N VAL A 237 3.70 10.50 -6.73
CA VAL A 237 3.30 9.24 -6.09
C VAL A 237 1.77 9.14 -6.05
N LEU A 238 1.24 7.96 -6.39
CA LEU A 238 -0.20 7.68 -6.42
C LEU A 238 -0.66 6.79 -5.27
N ALA A 239 0.12 5.75 -4.95
CA ALA A 239 -0.31 4.76 -3.97
C ALA A 239 0.86 3.99 -3.36
N PHE A 240 0.59 3.36 -2.21
CA PHE A 240 1.41 2.30 -1.63
C PHE A 240 0.64 0.99 -1.64
N GLN A 241 1.32 -0.12 -1.89
CA GLN A 241 0.69 -1.44 -2.01
C GLN A 241 1.51 -2.53 -1.32
N TRP A 242 0.81 -3.48 -0.72
CA TRP A 242 1.35 -4.72 -0.16
C TRP A 242 0.81 -5.88 -0.98
N GLN A 243 1.68 -6.49 -1.80
CA GLN A 243 1.32 -7.58 -2.71
C GLN A 243 1.86 -8.92 -2.22
N VAL A 244 1.05 -9.96 -2.36
CA VAL A 244 1.45 -11.37 -2.20
C VAL A 244 1.48 -12.04 -3.58
N LYS A 245 2.37 -13.02 -3.77
CA LYS A 245 2.47 -13.79 -5.02
C LYS A 245 1.35 -14.84 -5.12
N GLN A 246 1.09 -15.31 -6.33
CA GLN A 246 0.18 -16.43 -6.59
C GLN A 246 0.55 -17.70 -5.82
N GLY A 247 -0.38 -18.66 -5.73
CA GLY A 247 -0.14 -19.96 -5.09
C GLY A 247 0.03 -19.91 -3.58
N THR A 248 -0.36 -18.80 -2.94
CA THR A 248 -0.29 -18.62 -1.49
C THR A 248 -1.68 -18.49 -0.88
N THR A 249 -1.82 -19.01 0.35
CA THR A 249 -2.92 -18.66 1.26
C THR A 249 -2.36 -17.67 2.26
N PHE A 250 -2.90 -16.47 2.27
CA PHE A 250 -2.29 -15.34 2.97
C PHE A 250 -3.21 -14.73 4.01
N ASP A 251 -2.58 -14.20 5.04
CA ASP A 251 -3.10 -13.32 6.07
C ASP A 251 -2.02 -12.26 6.31
N VAL A 252 -2.33 -11.03 5.90
CA VAL A 252 -1.42 -9.89 5.92
C VAL A 252 -2.13 -8.72 6.58
N ALA A 253 -1.57 -8.21 7.67
CA ALA A 253 -2.02 -7.01 8.35
C ALA A 253 -0.94 -5.93 8.33
N VAL A 254 -1.37 -4.68 8.12
CA VAL A 254 -0.54 -3.49 8.07
C VAL A 254 -1.14 -2.42 8.95
N ASP A 255 -0.29 -1.68 9.65
CA ASP A 255 -0.68 -0.63 10.55
C ASP A 255 0.38 0.49 10.62
N ASP A 256 -0.02 1.69 11.04
CA ASP A 256 0.84 2.85 11.32
C ASP A 256 1.75 3.24 10.14
N VAL A 257 1.15 3.35 8.96
CA VAL A 257 1.86 3.78 7.75
C VAL A 257 2.27 5.25 7.90
N ARG A 258 3.57 5.49 7.75
CA ARG A 258 4.23 6.76 7.97
C ARG A 258 5.14 7.10 6.81
N LEU A 259 5.21 8.37 6.44
CA LEU A 259 6.24 8.90 5.56
C LEU A 259 7.45 9.33 6.38
N ILE A 260 8.66 8.91 6.02
CA ILE A 260 9.88 9.17 6.83
C ILE A 260 10.78 10.22 6.19
N THR A 261 11.53 10.95 7.02
CA THR A 261 12.47 12.01 6.54
C THR A 261 13.94 11.67 6.78
N ASP A 262 14.23 10.68 7.63
CA ASP A 262 15.58 10.25 8.04
C ASP A 262 15.97 8.86 7.56
#